data_AF-A0A344LRZ4-F1
#
_entry.id   AF-A0A344LRZ4-F1
#
_cell.length_a   1.000
_cell.length_b   1.000
_cell.length_c   1.000
_cell.angle_alpha   90.00
_cell.angle_beta   90.00
_cell.angle_gamma   90.00
#
_symmetry.space_group_name_H-M   'P 1'
#
loop_
_entity.id
_entity.type
_entity.pdbx_description
1 polymer ?
#
loop_
_entity_poly.entity_id
_entity_poly.type
_entity_poly.pdbx_seq_one_letter_code
_entity_poly.pdbx_strand_id
1 'polypeptide(L)'
;MYIIKLIIEILIIALFFYSKLLPYKDKLHPQYKSIFDFFNSIFSPIFNFLKTTIKPFQVGVGLAVDMTQIVLLIIFLMLLKFL
;
A
#
# COMPACT_ATOMS: atom_id res chain seq x y z
N MET A 1 -22.63 -1.97 -6.52
CA MET A 1 -21.53 -2.65 -7.24
C MET A 1 -20.55 -1.66 -7.84
N TYR A 2 -20.97 -0.76 -8.73
CA TYR A 2 -20.08 0.21 -9.39
C TYR A 2 -19.29 1.12 -8.41
N ILE A 3 -19.95 1.66 -7.39
CA ILE A 3 -19.29 2.52 -6.38
C ILE A 3 -18.17 1.77 -5.63
N ILE A 4 -18.38 0.49 -5.31
CA ILE A 4 -17.37 -0.31 -4.59
C ILE A 4 -16.16 -0.56 -5.49
N LYS A 5 -16.37 -0.86 -6.78
CA LYS A 5 -15.28 -0.99 -7.77
C LYS A 5 -14.45 0.29 -7.86
N LEU A 6 -15.13 1.43 -7.95
CA LEU A 6 -14.48 2.74 -8.01
C LEU A 6 -13.66 3.04 -6.74
N ILE A 7 -14.16 2.66 -5.57
CA ILE A 7 -13.39 2.77 -4.31
C ILE A 7 -12.14 1.88 -4.35
N ILE A 8 -12.24 0.65 -4.85
CA ILE A 8 -11.09 -0.26 -4.97
C ILE A 8 -10.05 0.29 -5.95
N GLU A 9 -10.48 0.84 -7.09
CA GLU A 9 -9.58 1.50 -8.05
C GLU A 9 -8.84 2.69 -7.41
N ILE A 10 -9.54 3.53 -6.64
CA ILE A 10 -8.92 4.62 -5.88
C ILE A 10 -7.91 4.08 -4.87
N LEU A 11 -8.23 2.99 -4.15
CA LEU A 11 -7.31 2.37 -3.20
C LEU A 11 -6.06 1.79 -3.88
N ILE A 12 -6.18 1.24 -5.09
CA ILE A 12 -5.05 0.77 -5.90
C ILE A 12 -4.13 1.94 -6.25
N ILE A 13 -4.70 3.06 -6.72
CA ILE A 13 -3.94 4.27 -7.04
C ILE A 13 -3.26 4.82 -5.78
N ALA A 14 -4.00 4.91 -4.68
CA ALA A 14 -3.48 5.36 -3.40
C ALA A 14 -2.35 4.46 -2.88
N LEU A 15 -2.46 3.15 -3.02
CA LEU A 15 -1.43 2.18 -2.65
C LEU A 15 -0.13 2.42 -3.43
N PHE A 16 -0.23 2.72 -4.72
CA PHE A 16 0.93 3.04 -5.56
C PHE A 16 1.64 4.31 -5.10
N PHE A 17 0.89 5.39 -4.85
CA PHE A 17 1.47 6.64 -4.33
C PHE A 17 2.05 6.45 -2.93
N TYR A 18 1.34 5.77 -2.05
CA TYR A 18 1.81 5.44 -0.71
C TYR A 18 3.16 4.72 -0.75
N SER A 19 3.29 3.67 -1.58
CA SER A 19 4.52 2.91 -1.76
C SER A 19 5.70 3.81 -2.18
N LYS A 20 5.48 4.73 -3.12
CA LYS A 20 6.51 5.67 -3.58
C LYS A 20 6.89 6.73 -2.54
N LEU A 21 5.93 7.17 -1.73
CA LEU A 21 6.15 8.24 -0.75
C LEU A 21 6.68 7.72 0.59
N LEU A 22 6.45 6.44 0.91
CA LEU A 22 6.85 5.80 2.16
C LEU A 22 8.35 5.99 2.51
N PRO A 23 9.31 5.83 1.57
CA PRO A 23 10.74 6.07 1.85
C PRO A 23 11.08 7.54 2.14
N TYR A 24 10.20 8.47 1.75
CA TYR A 24 10.40 9.91 1.86
C TYR A 24 9.47 10.56 2.89
N LYS A 25 8.76 9.78 3.72
CA LYS A 25 7.71 10.25 4.64
C LYS A 25 8.14 11.46 5.48
N ASP A 26 9.38 11.48 5.95
CA ASP A 26 9.91 12.50 6.86
C ASP A 26 10.31 13.80 6.12
N LYS A 27 10.37 13.75 4.78
CA LYS A 27 10.72 14.87 3.89
C LYS A 27 9.50 15.40 3.13
N LEU A 28 8.29 14.88 3.40
CA LEU A 28 7.07 15.33 2.74
C LEU A 28 6.70 16.73 3.23
N HIS A 29 6.32 17.59 2.29
CA HIS A 29 5.73 18.89 2.61
C HIS A 29 4.42 18.70 3.40
N PRO A 30 4.08 19.56 4.38
CA PRO A 30 2.99 19.33 5.35
C PRO A 30 1.64 18.96 4.74
N GLN A 31 1.29 19.55 3.59
CA GLN A 31 0.04 19.25 2.87
C GLN A 31 -0.01 17.79 2.38
N TYR A 32 1.08 17.29 1.80
CA TYR A 32 1.15 15.89 1.34
C TYR A 32 1.35 14.92 2.50
N LYS A 33 1.98 15.37 3.58
CA LYS A 33 2.17 14.57 4.79
C LYS A 33 0.82 14.18 5.40
N SER A 34 -0.14 15.11 5.48
CA SER A 34 -1.48 14.80 6.02
C SER A 34 -2.20 13.72 5.20
N ILE A 35 -2.14 13.80 3.87
CA ILE A 35 -2.73 12.80 2.97
C ILE A 35 -2.01 11.46 3.13
N PHE A 36 -0.67 11.48 3.20
CA PHE A 36 0.12 10.28 3.44
C PHE A 36 -0.22 9.63 4.78
N ASP A 37 -0.37 10.40 5.85
CA ASP A 37 -0.68 9.91 7.19
C ASP A 37 -2.08 9.26 7.23
N PHE A 38 -3.05 9.83 6.50
CA PHE A 38 -4.37 9.21 6.32
C PHE A 38 -4.26 7.82 5.68
N PHE A 39 -3.59 7.70 4.53
CA PHE A 39 -3.40 6.40 3.88
C PHE A 39 -2.52 5.45 4.69
N ASN A 40 -1.54 5.98 5.43
CA ASN A 40 -0.73 5.20 6.35
C ASN A 40 -1.59 4.60 7.47
N SER A 41 -2.57 5.32 7.99
CA SER A 41 -3.51 4.79 8.99
C SER A 41 -4.37 3.64 8.47
N ILE A 42 -4.68 3.64 7.17
CA ILE A 42 -5.47 2.59 6.51
C ILE A 42 -4.59 1.37 6.19
N PHE A 43 -3.43 1.60 5.58
CA PHE A 43 -2.61 0.52 5.06
C PHE A 43 -1.67 -0.09 6.11
N SER A 44 -1.18 0.68 7.08
CA SER A 44 -0.23 0.17 8.10
C SER A 44 -0.78 -1.01 8.90
N PRO A 45 -2.03 -1.00 9.42
CA PRO A 45 -2.59 -2.16 10.11
C PRO A 45 -2.65 -3.40 9.20
N ILE A 46 -3.03 -3.21 7.94
CA ILE A 46 -3.12 -4.27 6.94
C ILE A 46 -1.74 -4.85 6.65
N PHE A 47 -0.72 -4.00 6.45
CA PHE A 47 0.64 -4.45 6.25
C PHE A 47 1.20 -5.14 7.47
N ASN A 48 0.97 -4.62 8.67
CA ASN A 48 1.44 -5.26 9.90
C ASN A 48 0.84 -6.66 10.06
N PHE A 49 -0.46 -6.81 9.73
CA PHE A 49 -1.10 -8.11 9.67
C PHE A 49 -0.45 -9.02 8.61
N LEU A 50 -0.24 -8.53 7.39
CA LEU A 50 0.38 -9.32 6.32
C LEU A 50 1.85 -9.68 6.63
N LYS A 51 2.59 -8.81 7.32
CA LYS A 51 4.00 -9.03 7.71
C LYS A 51 4.18 -10.18 8.68
N THR A 52 3.14 -10.56 9.41
CA THR A 52 3.18 -11.77 10.26
C THR A 52 3.40 -13.04 9.43
N THR A 53 2.93 -13.04 8.19
CA THR A 53 2.96 -14.20 7.28
C THR A 53 3.99 -14.02 6.16
N ILE A 54 4.15 -12.79 5.67
CA ILE A 54 4.97 -12.49 4.50
C ILE A 54 6.26 -11.79 4.92
N LYS A 55 7.38 -12.46 4.67
CA LYS A 55 8.71 -11.94 4.95
C LYS A 55 9.15 -10.97 3.84
N PRO A 56 9.95 -9.92 4.17
CA PRO A 56 10.60 -9.09 3.18
C PRO A 56 11.47 -9.94 2.25
N PHE A 57 11.43 -9.67 0.95
CA PHE A 57 12.20 -10.42 -0.03
C PHE A 57 13.49 -9.67 -0.36
N GLN A 58 14.64 -10.32 -0.21
CA GLN A 58 15.93 -9.71 -0.50
C GLN A 58 16.18 -9.72 -2.01
N VAL A 59 16.19 -8.53 -2.61
CA VAL A 59 16.44 -8.34 -4.05
C VAL A 59 17.85 -7.85 -4.35
N GLY A 60 18.62 -7.53 -3.31
CA GLY A 60 20.02 -7.11 -3.42
C GLY A 60 20.73 -7.12 -2.07
N VAL A 61 22.04 -6.89 -2.10
CA VAL A 61 22.84 -6.76 -0.87
C VAL A 61 22.35 -5.55 -0.08
N GLY A 62 21.76 -5.78 1.09
CA GLY A 62 21.14 -4.73 1.90
C GLY A 62 19.83 -4.15 1.36
N LEU A 63 19.29 -4.66 0.24
CA LEU A 63 18.01 -4.21 -0.33
C LEU A 63 16.94 -5.28 -0.14
N ALA A 64 16.02 -5.05 0.79
CA ALA A 64 14.84 -5.87 0.98
C ALA A 64 13.59 -5.12 0.49
N VAL A 65 12.79 -5.79 -0.33
CA VAL A 65 11.51 -5.27 -0.83
C VAL A 65 10.39 -5.76 0.08
N ASP A 66 9.51 -4.83 0.47
CA ASP A 66 8.31 -5.15 1.22
C ASP A 66 7.26 -5.78 0.30
N MET A 67 7.21 -7.11 0.30
CA MET A 67 6.29 -7.88 -0.54
C MET A 67 4.82 -7.72 -0.12
N THR A 68 4.54 -7.17 1.07
CA THR A 68 3.16 -7.02 1.54
C THR A 68 2.35 -6.04 0.69
N GLN A 69 3.01 -5.04 0.10
CA GLN A 69 2.36 -4.11 -0.83
C GLN A 69 1.93 -4.80 -2.12
N ILE A 70 2.78 -5.69 -2.66
CA ILE A 70 2.47 -6.47 -3.86
C ILE A 70 1.30 -7.43 -3.58
N VAL A 71 1.32 -8.09 -2.42
CA VAL A 71 0.24 -8.99 -2.02
C VAL A 71 -1.07 -8.24 -1.85
N LEU A 72 -1.06 -7.07 -1.20
CA LEU A 72 -2.26 -6.25 -1.06
C LEU A 72 -2.79 -5.77 -2.41
N LEU A 73 -1.91 -5.43 -3.35
CA LEU A 73 -2.31 -5.08 -4.73
C LEU A 73 -3.01 -6.26 -5.42
N ILE A 74 -2.46 -7.48 -5.31
CA ILE A 74 -3.09 -8.69 -5.88
C ILE A 74 -4.48 -8.90 -5.27
N ILE A 75 -4.63 -8.72 -3.96
CA ILE A 75 -5.93 -8.82 -3.27
C ILE A 75 -6.92 -7.80 -3.84
N PHE A 76 -6.52 -6.53 -3.99
CA PHE A 76 -7.40 -5.51 -4.58
C PHE A 76 -7.80 -5.82 -6.03
N LEU A 77 -6.87 -6.31 -6.85
CA LEU A 77 -7.17 -6.72 -8.23
C LEU A 77 -8.12 -7.91 -8.29
N MET A 78 -7.95 -8.91 -7.41
CA MET A 78 -8.88 -10.03 -7.31
C MET A 78 -10.27 -9.57 -6.87
N LEU A 79 -10.36 -8.72 -5.85
CA LEU A 79 -11.62 -8.15 -5.40
C LEU A 79 -12.33 -7.36 -6.50
N LEU A 80 -11.58 -6.55 -7.25
CA LEU A 80 -12.13 -5.76 -8.38
C LEU A 80 -12.71 -6.65 -9.48
N LYS A 81 -12.06 -7.79 -9.76
CA LYS A 81 -12.50 -8.76 -10.77
C LYS A 81 -13.72 -9.58 -10.32
N PHE A 82 -13.81 -9.89 -9.03
CA PHE A 82 -14.89 -10.73 -8.47
C PHE A 82 -16.18 -9.95 -8.16
N LEU A 83 -16.07 -8.66 -7.81
CA LEU A 83 -17.23 -7.77 -7.71
C LEU A 83 -17.76 -7.37 -9.10
#